data_AF-A0A7R9T5D1-F1
#
_entry.id   AF-A0A7R9T5D1-F1
#
_cell.length_a   1.000
_cell.length_b   1.000
_cell.length_c   1.000
_cell.angle_alpha   90.00
_cell.angle_beta   90.00
_cell.angle_gamma   90.00
#
_symmetry.space_group_name_H-M   'P 1'
#
loop_
_entity.id
_entity.type
_entity.pdbx_description
1 polymer ?
#
loop_
_entity_poly.entity_id
_entity_poly.type
_entity_poly.pdbx_seq_one_letter_code
_entity_poly.pdbx_strand_id
1 'polypeptide(L)'
;YVMDLIRAKWIEPRVDTTAWREFDLRAKNRDDTEDQVLRDVIEAGKAVKAIFKEPTVTPTADQVKRLGLRKSWGSPNGAMRRGWNGITISRDTIHIDGVELGYKKPVFFERHAVGGEYAAGYKNVGKGTLVTTFTPSEGPDAGKPVEVDSRTITDNEAAVVTYHNPYDNVHELARFFFGRCLEAKITPYVVTKKTVFKWQ
;
A
#
# COMPACT_ATOMS: atom_id res chain seq x y z
N TYR A 1 16.33 1.40 -16.77
CA TYR A 1 17.72 1.03 -17.15
C TYR A 1 17.99 -0.46 -17.00
N VAL A 2 18.16 -0.99 -15.77
CA VAL A 2 18.49 -2.43 -15.60
C VAL A 2 17.42 -3.32 -16.22
N MET A 3 16.14 -3.01 -16.01
CA MET A 3 15.04 -3.76 -16.61
C MET A 3 15.02 -3.67 -18.14
N ASP A 4 15.35 -2.52 -18.73
CA ASP A 4 15.49 -2.39 -20.19
C ASP A 4 16.56 -3.35 -20.74
N LEU A 5 17.70 -3.46 -20.06
CA LEU A 5 18.76 -4.40 -20.43
C LEU A 5 18.33 -5.85 -20.29
N ILE A 6 17.66 -6.20 -19.18
CA ILE A 6 17.16 -7.56 -18.95
C ILE A 6 16.14 -7.92 -20.03
N ARG A 7 15.19 -7.03 -20.33
CA ARG A 7 14.19 -7.25 -21.37
C ARG A 7 14.82 -7.49 -22.73
N ALA A 8 15.67 -6.58 -23.19
CA ALA A 8 16.28 -6.66 -24.51
C ALA A 8 17.21 -7.86 -24.69
N LYS A 9 18.01 -8.20 -23.67
CA LYS A 9 19.03 -9.26 -23.80
C LYS A 9 18.50 -10.65 -23.43
N TRP A 10 17.59 -10.74 -22.47
CA TRP A 10 17.19 -12.02 -21.88
C TRP A 10 15.78 -12.43 -22.29
N ILE A 11 14.83 -11.49 -22.30
CA ILE A 11 13.40 -11.81 -22.49
C ILE A 11 13.01 -11.80 -23.97
N GLU A 12 13.14 -10.67 -24.65
CA GLU A 12 12.66 -10.45 -26.02
C GLU A 12 13.25 -11.42 -27.06
N PRO A 13 14.50 -11.93 -26.94
CA PRO A 13 15.02 -12.95 -27.85
C PRO A 13 14.36 -14.34 -27.71
N ARG A 14 13.55 -14.55 -26.66
CA ARG A 14 13.04 -15.87 -26.25
C ARG A 14 11.54 -15.90 -26.01
N VAL A 15 10.91 -14.74 -25.83
CA VAL A 15 9.50 -14.59 -25.47
C VAL A 15 8.88 -13.51 -26.33
N ASP A 16 7.75 -13.82 -26.96
CA ASP A 16 6.92 -12.82 -27.62
C ASP A 16 6.21 -11.96 -26.56
N THR A 17 6.63 -10.71 -26.44
CA THR A 17 6.11 -9.74 -25.47
C THR A 17 5.05 -8.80 -26.07
N THR A 18 4.62 -9.02 -27.33
CA THR A 18 3.68 -8.11 -28.02
C THR A 18 2.32 -7.98 -27.32
N ALA A 19 1.91 -8.98 -26.53
CA ALA A 19 0.69 -8.94 -25.73
C ALA A 19 0.83 -8.12 -24.42
N TRP A 20 2.04 -7.70 -24.03
CA TRP A 20 2.27 -6.96 -22.79
C TRP A 20 1.75 -5.53 -22.90
N ARG A 21 1.09 -5.08 -21.83
CA ARG A 21 0.63 -3.68 -21.69
C ARG A 21 1.62 -2.94 -20.81
N GLU A 22 2.34 -2.00 -21.40
CA GLU A 22 3.40 -1.25 -20.72
C GLU A 22 2.92 0.15 -20.33
N PHE A 23 3.27 0.57 -19.12
CA PHE A 23 2.86 1.84 -18.57
C PHE A 23 4.04 2.56 -17.93
N ASP A 24 4.28 3.80 -18.36
CA ASP A 24 5.34 4.64 -17.81
C ASP A 24 4.88 5.32 -16.51
N LEU A 25 5.33 4.80 -15.37
CA LEU A 25 5.04 5.36 -14.04
C LEU A 25 6.15 6.28 -13.51
N ARG A 26 7.03 6.83 -14.36
CA ARG A 26 7.97 7.89 -13.95
C ARG A 26 7.21 9.05 -13.32
N ALA A 27 7.78 9.65 -12.28
CA ALA A 27 7.14 10.76 -11.55
C ALA A 27 6.74 11.92 -12.47
N LYS A 28 7.56 12.20 -13.50
CA LYS A 28 7.26 13.22 -14.50
C LYS A 28 6.07 12.85 -15.40
N ASN A 29 6.00 11.61 -15.90
CA ASN A 29 4.87 11.17 -16.72
C ASN A 29 3.55 11.12 -15.93
N ARG A 30 3.61 10.72 -14.65
CA ARG A 30 2.45 10.83 -13.75
C ARG A 30 1.99 12.27 -13.58
N ASP A 31 2.91 13.22 -13.49
CA ASP A 31 2.58 14.64 -13.39
C ASP A 31 2.00 15.21 -14.69
N ASP A 32 2.60 14.87 -15.83
CA ASP A 32 2.16 15.31 -17.16
C ASP A 32 0.79 14.77 -17.55
N THR A 33 0.46 13.54 -17.13
CA THR A 33 -0.84 12.90 -17.41
C THR A 33 -1.86 13.08 -16.29
N GLU A 34 -1.56 13.88 -15.27
CA GLU A 34 -2.42 14.07 -14.09
C GLU A 34 -2.87 12.75 -13.45
N ASP A 35 -1.91 11.82 -13.33
CA ASP A 35 -2.04 10.45 -12.84
C ASP A 35 -3.00 9.56 -13.63
N GLN A 36 -3.38 9.94 -14.86
CA GLN A 36 -4.22 9.10 -15.73
C GLN A 36 -3.54 7.77 -16.02
N VAL A 37 -2.23 7.77 -16.28
CA VAL A 37 -1.46 6.53 -16.50
C VAL A 37 -1.59 5.55 -15.32
N LEU A 38 -1.67 6.04 -14.07
CA LEU A 38 -1.87 5.18 -12.90
C LEU A 38 -3.30 4.63 -12.82
N ARG A 39 -4.31 5.42 -13.22
CA ARG A 39 -5.69 4.94 -13.32
C ARG A 39 -5.80 3.84 -14.37
N ASP A 40 -5.15 4.01 -15.51
CA ASP A 40 -5.12 3.03 -16.59
C ASP A 40 -4.41 1.73 -16.16
N VAL A 41 -3.31 1.83 -15.40
CA VAL A 41 -2.64 0.67 -14.79
C VAL A 41 -3.59 -0.10 -13.88
N ILE A 42 -4.34 0.60 -13.03
CA ILE A 42 -5.29 -0.04 -12.10
C ILE A 42 -6.37 -0.76 -12.89
N GLU A 43 -6.93 -0.13 -13.92
CA GLU A 43 -7.98 -0.74 -14.72
C GLU A 43 -7.49 -1.93 -15.54
N ALA A 44 -6.33 -1.80 -16.19
CA ALA A 44 -5.69 -2.92 -16.87
C ALA A 44 -5.41 -4.08 -15.92
N GLY A 45 -4.90 -3.79 -14.71
CA GLY A 45 -4.60 -4.79 -13.69
C GLY A 45 -5.83 -5.59 -13.23
N LYS A 46 -7.02 -4.96 -13.15
CA LYS A 46 -8.27 -5.69 -12.87
C LYS A 46 -8.62 -6.67 -13.98
N ALA A 47 -8.38 -6.30 -15.23
CA ALA A 47 -8.68 -7.14 -16.38
C ALA A 47 -7.68 -8.31 -16.52
N VAL A 48 -6.37 -8.02 -16.43
CA VAL A 48 -5.31 -9.02 -16.70
C VAL A 48 -4.92 -9.84 -15.47
N LYS A 49 -5.14 -9.33 -14.25
CA LYS A 49 -4.89 -9.98 -12.95
C LYS A 49 -3.44 -10.37 -12.65
N ALA A 50 -2.51 -10.19 -13.59
CA ALA A 50 -1.07 -10.41 -13.42
C ALA A 50 -0.30 -9.12 -13.77
N ILE A 51 0.51 -8.63 -12.84
CA ILE A 51 1.21 -7.35 -12.96
C ILE A 51 2.66 -7.51 -12.50
N PHE A 52 3.61 -7.14 -13.36
CA PHE A 52 5.00 -6.87 -12.97
C PHE A 52 5.17 -5.36 -12.80
N LYS A 53 5.82 -4.93 -11.71
CA LYS A 53 5.98 -3.53 -11.39
C LYS A 53 7.41 -3.22 -10.95
N GLU A 54 8.08 -2.34 -11.67
CA GLU A 54 9.39 -1.80 -11.29
C GLU A 54 9.32 -0.88 -10.06
N PRO A 55 10.43 -0.64 -9.35
CA PRO A 55 10.51 0.43 -8.36
C PRO A 55 10.15 1.80 -8.97
N THR A 56 9.37 2.59 -8.24
CA THR A 56 8.86 3.90 -8.70
C THR A 56 9.14 4.97 -7.66
N VAL A 57 9.45 6.20 -8.09
CA VAL A 57 9.69 7.34 -7.20
C VAL A 57 8.36 7.89 -6.67
N THR A 58 8.21 7.96 -5.35
CA THR A 58 7.19 8.80 -4.71
C THR A 58 7.88 10.12 -4.36
N PRO A 59 7.59 11.23 -5.08
CA PRO A 59 8.41 12.43 -5.03
C PRO A 59 8.32 13.14 -3.68
N THR A 60 9.46 13.41 -3.05
CA THR A 60 9.55 14.35 -1.92
C THR A 60 9.38 15.81 -2.38
N ALA A 61 9.19 16.74 -1.43
CA ALA A 61 9.12 18.17 -1.75
C ALA A 61 10.34 18.67 -2.55
N ASP A 62 11.54 18.21 -2.21
CA ASP A 62 12.76 18.56 -2.95
C ASP A 62 12.78 17.94 -4.35
N GLN A 63 12.28 16.71 -4.48
CA GLN A 63 12.18 16.04 -5.78
C GLN A 63 11.12 16.67 -6.68
N VAL A 64 10.04 17.23 -6.13
CA VAL A 64 9.06 18.05 -6.88
C VAL A 64 9.76 19.23 -7.56
N LYS A 65 10.58 19.97 -6.80
CA LYS A 65 11.36 21.09 -7.34
C LYS A 65 12.39 20.63 -8.37
N ARG A 66 13.16 19.58 -8.04
CA ARG A 66 14.23 19.06 -8.91
C ARG A 66 13.71 18.51 -10.23
N LEU A 67 12.53 17.88 -10.23
CA LEU A 67 11.93 17.25 -11.41
C LEU A 67 10.94 18.17 -12.14
N GLY A 68 10.71 19.40 -11.64
CA GLY A 68 9.76 20.34 -12.22
C GLY A 68 8.32 19.81 -12.25
N LEU A 69 7.87 19.19 -11.15
CA LEU A 69 6.51 18.65 -11.04
C LEU A 69 5.53 19.74 -10.60
N ARG A 70 4.28 19.70 -11.08
CA ARG A 70 3.22 20.65 -10.70
C ARG A 70 2.83 20.51 -9.22
N LYS A 71 2.85 19.29 -8.69
CA LYS A 71 2.54 18.99 -7.28
C LYS A 71 3.25 17.75 -6.76
N SER A 72 3.19 17.55 -5.45
CA SER A 72 3.60 16.29 -4.83
C SER A 72 2.52 15.23 -5.05
N TRP A 73 2.91 14.11 -5.68
CA TRP A 73 2.02 13.00 -5.95
C TRP A 73 2.14 11.91 -4.88
N GLY A 74 1.00 11.39 -4.44
CA GLY A 74 0.94 10.23 -3.55
C GLY A 74 1.59 8.98 -4.17
N SER A 75 1.90 8.00 -3.32
CA SER A 75 2.55 6.76 -3.75
C SER A 75 1.61 5.94 -4.65
N PRO A 76 2.07 5.49 -5.83
CA PRO A 76 1.24 4.66 -6.72
C PRO A 76 0.93 3.30 -6.08
N ASN A 77 1.79 2.82 -5.16
CA ASN A 77 1.58 1.58 -4.43
C ASN A 77 0.30 1.58 -3.61
N GLY A 78 -0.02 2.70 -2.95
CA GLY A 78 -1.25 2.82 -2.15
C GLY A 78 -2.51 2.79 -3.02
N ALA A 79 -2.45 3.45 -4.18
CA ALA A 79 -3.55 3.47 -5.15
C ALA A 79 -3.81 2.08 -5.74
N MET A 80 -2.76 1.36 -6.18
CA MET A 80 -2.88 0.00 -6.70
C MET A 80 -3.46 -0.98 -5.67
N ARG A 81 -2.97 -0.93 -4.41
CA ARG A 81 -3.47 -1.79 -3.34
C ARG A 81 -4.96 -1.58 -3.09
N ARG A 82 -5.44 -0.33 -3.10
CA ARG A 82 -6.88 -0.05 -2.97
C ARG A 82 -7.65 -0.46 -4.22
N GLY A 83 -7.14 -0.13 -5.41
CA GLY A 83 -7.80 -0.38 -6.68
C GLY A 83 -7.98 -1.86 -7.03
N TRP A 84 -7.15 -2.73 -6.46
CA TRP A 84 -7.21 -4.18 -6.64
C TRP A 84 -7.68 -4.95 -5.40
N ASN A 85 -8.29 -4.26 -4.42
CA ASN A 85 -8.78 -4.87 -3.17
C ASN A 85 -7.71 -5.71 -2.46
N GLY A 86 -6.49 -5.16 -2.38
CA GLY A 86 -5.32 -5.87 -1.87
C GLY A 86 -5.54 -6.44 -0.46
N ILE A 87 -5.21 -7.71 -0.30
CA ILE A 87 -5.31 -8.45 0.96
C ILE A 87 -3.98 -8.32 1.72
N THR A 88 -2.91 -8.80 1.11
CA THR A 88 -1.57 -8.82 1.71
C THR A 88 -0.49 -8.41 0.72
N ILE A 89 0.63 -7.95 1.26
CA ILE A 89 1.90 -7.77 0.56
C ILE A 89 2.85 -8.79 1.17
N SER A 90 3.02 -9.91 0.48
CA SER A 90 3.97 -10.95 0.89
C SER A 90 5.40 -10.46 0.68
N ARG A 91 6.22 -10.61 1.71
CA ARG A 91 7.63 -10.24 1.72
C ARG A 91 8.43 -11.40 2.28
N ASP A 92 8.97 -12.18 1.37
CA ASP A 92 9.69 -13.40 1.71
C ASP A 92 11.18 -13.19 1.52
N THR A 93 11.99 -13.91 2.30
CA THR A 93 13.44 -13.94 2.08
C THR A 93 13.76 -14.71 0.80
N ILE A 94 14.73 -14.22 0.03
CA ILE A 94 15.27 -14.92 -1.13
C ILE A 94 16.41 -15.82 -0.65
N HIS A 95 16.43 -17.06 -1.12
CA HIS A 95 17.51 -18.03 -0.90
C HIS A 95 18.09 -18.48 -2.23
N ILE A 96 19.39 -18.73 -2.25
CA ILE A 96 20.12 -19.20 -3.43
C ILE A 96 20.97 -20.39 -2.96
N ASP A 97 20.86 -21.52 -3.66
CA ASP A 97 21.62 -22.72 -3.32
C ASP A 97 23.13 -22.42 -3.31
N GLY A 98 23.78 -22.75 -2.19
CA GLY A 98 25.21 -22.52 -1.99
C GLY A 98 25.60 -21.11 -1.51
N VAL A 99 24.65 -20.18 -1.34
CA VAL A 99 24.92 -18.82 -0.82
C VAL A 99 24.36 -18.68 0.60
N GLU A 100 25.25 -18.54 1.59
CA GLU A 100 24.83 -18.27 2.97
C GLU A 100 24.40 -16.80 3.13
N LEU A 101 23.18 -16.60 3.63
CA LEU A 101 22.59 -15.29 3.94
C LEU A 101 22.23 -15.23 5.43
N GLY A 102 21.78 -14.05 5.91
CA GLY A 102 21.49 -13.84 7.33
C GLY A 102 20.44 -14.80 7.93
N TYR A 103 19.43 -15.18 7.15
CA TYR A 103 18.48 -16.22 7.55
C TYR A 103 18.86 -17.55 6.91
N LYS A 104 19.16 -18.57 7.74
CA LYS A 104 19.52 -19.92 7.25
C LYS A 104 18.35 -20.66 6.58
N LYS A 105 17.11 -20.26 6.84
CA LYS A 105 15.89 -20.88 6.29
C LYS A 105 14.94 -19.80 5.78
N PRO A 106 13.98 -20.14 4.91
CA PRO A 106 12.95 -19.21 4.44
C PRO A 106 12.19 -18.56 5.60
N VAL A 107 11.89 -17.28 5.44
CA VAL A 107 11.07 -16.48 6.36
C VAL A 107 10.01 -15.78 5.53
N PHE A 108 8.75 -15.93 5.95
CA PHE A 108 7.62 -15.27 5.32
C PHE A 108 7.14 -14.10 6.17
N PHE A 109 6.66 -13.06 5.50
CA PHE A 109 6.06 -11.92 6.16
C PHE A 109 4.84 -11.44 5.38
N GLU A 110 3.67 -11.49 6.01
CA GLU A 110 2.44 -10.97 5.44
C GLU A 110 2.13 -9.61 6.04
N ARG A 111 2.25 -8.58 5.21
CA ARG A 111 1.86 -7.23 5.56
C ARG A 111 0.46 -6.96 5.03
N HIS A 112 -0.50 -6.68 5.91
CA HIS A 112 -1.84 -6.23 5.50
C HIS A 112 -1.74 -5.04 4.52
N ALA A 113 -2.38 -5.18 3.35
CA ALA A 113 -2.10 -4.32 2.21
C ALA A 113 -2.79 -2.95 2.27
N VAL A 114 -3.79 -2.81 3.14
CA VAL A 114 -4.69 -1.65 3.24
C VAL A 114 -4.84 -1.19 4.69
N GLY A 115 -5.47 -0.03 4.88
CA GLY A 115 -5.72 0.54 6.21
C GLY A 115 -4.54 1.32 6.80
N GLY A 116 -4.76 1.78 8.04
CA GLY A 116 -3.80 2.52 8.84
C GLY A 116 -3.49 3.90 8.28
N GLU A 117 -2.37 4.44 8.73
CA GLU A 117 -1.93 5.81 8.43
C GLU A 117 -1.66 6.03 6.93
N TYR A 118 -1.48 4.97 6.14
CA TYR A 118 -1.33 5.05 4.67
C TYR A 118 -2.56 5.62 3.94
N ALA A 119 -3.72 5.59 4.59
CA ALA A 119 -4.97 6.14 4.07
C ALA A 119 -5.55 7.24 4.98
N ALA A 120 -4.70 7.86 5.82
CA ALA A 120 -5.14 8.89 6.74
C ALA A 120 -5.51 10.21 6.03
N GLY A 121 -6.58 10.84 6.50
CA GLY A 121 -6.78 12.27 6.35
C GLY A 121 -6.01 12.99 7.45
N TYR A 122 -5.35 14.10 7.12
CA TYR A 122 -4.59 14.86 8.11
C TYR A 122 -4.55 16.35 7.80
N LYS A 123 -4.27 17.15 8.83
CA LYS A 123 -4.00 18.58 8.70
C LYS A 123 -3.08 19.04 9.82
N ASN A 124 -2.15 19.95 9.52
CA ASN A 124 -1.43 20.70 10.53
C ASN A 124 -2.26 21.93 10.94
N VAL A 125 -2.49 22.11 12.23
CA VAL A 125 -3.38 23.12 12.83
C VAL A 125 -2.74 23.75 14.06
N GLY A 126 -3.31 24.86 14.54
CA GLY A 126 -3.01 25.42 15.86
C GLY A 126 -4.10 25.09 16.88
N LYS A 127 -4.25 25.97 17.89
CA LYS A 127 -5.21 25.81 18.99
C LYS A 127 -6.66 25.72 18.49
N GLY A 128 -7.45 24.83 19.08
CA GLY A 128 -8.86 24.66 18.73
C GLY A 128 -9.47 23.38 19.30
N THR A 129 -10.66 23.01 18.84
CA THR A 129 -11.32 21.74 19.22
C THR A 129 -11.42 20.83 18.00
N LEU A 130 -10.99 19.57 18.16
CA LEU A 130 -11.16 18.50 17.17
C LEU A 130 -12.30 17.58 17.63
N VAL A 131 -13.24 17.30 16.73
CA VAL A 131 -14.33 16.35 16.96
C VAL A 131 -14.36 15.34 15.81
N THR A 132 -14.45 14.05 16.13
CA THR A 132 -14.60 12.96 15.17
C THR A 132 -15.95 12.27 15.40
N THR A 133 -16.81 12.25 14.39
CA THR A 133 -18.13 11.62 14.46
C THR A 133 -18.23 10.45 13.48
N PHE A 134 -18.90 9.38 13.88
CA PHE A 134 -19.26 8.26 13.01
C PHE A 134 -20.78 8.17 12.92
N THR A 135 -21.32 7.99 11.72
CA THR A 135 -22.76 7.76 11.51
C THR A 135 -22.92 6.39 10.86
N PRO A 136 -23.44 5.38 11.57
CA PRO A 136 -23.65 4.06 10.99
C PRO A 136 -24.72 4.14 9.89
N SER A 137 -24.52 3.42 8.79
CA SER A 137 -25.48 3.34 7.69
C SER A 137 -26.47 2.18 7.84
N GLU A 138 -26.21 1.25 8.76
CA GLU A 138 -26.98 0.01 8.94
C GLU A 138 -27.14 -0.31 10.44
N GLY A 139 -28.07 -1.21 10.75
CA GLY A 139 -28.36 -1.66 12.12
C GLY A 139 -29.34 -0.77 12.90
N PRO A 140 -29.56 -1.06 14.20
CA PRO A 140 -30.59 -0.41 15.01
C PRO A 140 -30.37 1.09 15.25
N ASP A 141 -29.13 1.56 15.08
CA ASP A 141 -28.75 2.96 15.24
C ASP A 141 -28.41 3.65 13.92
N ALA A 142 -28.78 3.05 12.78
CA ALA A 142 -28.59 3.63 11.46
C ALA A 142 -29.06 5.09 11.40
N GLY A 143 -28.21 5.97 10.89
CA GLY A 143 -28.48 7.40 10.76
C GLY A 143 -28.31 8.22 12.05
N LYS A 144 -27.96 7.61 13.20
CA LYS A 144 -27.69 8.35 14.45
C LYS A 144 -26.18 8.59 14.61
N PRO A 145 -25.69 9.84 14.51
CA PRO A 145 -24.27 10.12 14.72
C PRO A 145 -23.84 9.81 16.16
N VAL A 146 -22.66 9.22 16.30
CA VAL A 146 -21.97 9.02 17.58
C VAL A 146 -20.62 9.74 17.57
N GLU A 147 -20.27 10.34 18.68
CA GLU A 147 -18.93 10.93 18.86
C GLU A 147 -17.93 9.81 19.14
N VAL A 148 -16.92 9.69 18.27
CA VAL A 148 -15.82 8.73 18.41
C VAL A 148 -14.71 9.30 19.29
N ASP A 149 -14.42 10.59 19.14
CA ASP A 149 -13.40 11.31 19.89
C ASP A 149 -13.70 12.82 19.88
N SER A 150 -13.40 13.49 20.99
CA SER A 150 -13.40 14.95 21.10
C SER A 150 -12.25 15.39 21.98
N ARG A 151 -11.49 16.38 21.51
CA ARG A 151 -10.33 16.90 22.24
C ARG A 151 -10.05 18.37 21.93
N THR A 152 -9.52 19.08 22.91
CA THR A 152 -8.99 20.42 22.74
C THR A 152 -7.50 20.36 22.39
N ILE A 153 -7.13 20.94 21.27
CA ILE A 153 -5.74 21.19 20.86
C ILE A 153 -5.28 22.49 21.52
N THR A 154 -4.26 22.39 22.37
CA THR A 154 -3.69 23.53 23.12
C THR A 154 -2.41 24.08 22.52
N ASP A 155 -1.82 23.36 21.58
CA ASP A 155 -0.54 23.68 20.97
C ASP A 155 -0.72 24.65 19.80
N ASN A 156 0.27 25.51 19.56
CA ASN A 156 0.26 26.42 18.41
C ASN A 156 0.54 25.67 17.09
N GLU A 157 1.20 24.51 17.17
CA GLU A 157 1.51 23.64 16.04
C GLU A 157 1.22 22.18 16.42
N ALA A 158 0.20 21.59 15.81
CA ALA A 158 -0.21 20.20 16.03
C ALA A 158 -0.61 19.55 14.70
N ALA A 159 -0.49 18.22 14.62
CA ALA A 159 -1.07 17.44 13.53
C ALA A 159 -2.34 16.73 14.03
N VAL A 160 -3.44 16.89 13.30
CA VAL A 160 -4.66 16.09 13.50
C VAL A 160 -4.72 15.02 12.42
N VAL A 161 -5.00 13.78 12.82
CA VAL A 161 -4.92 12.60 11.95
C VAL A 161 -6.10 11.68 12.24
N THR A 162 -6.78 11.25 11.18
CA THR A 162 -7.85 10.24 11.26
C THR A 162 -7.63 9.17 10.20
N TYR A 163 -7.76 7.91 10.58
CA TYR A 163 -7.65 6.76 9.68
C TYR A 163 -8.61 5.64 10.12
N HIS A 164 -8.71 4.60 9.30
CA HIS A 164 -9.46 3.38 9.63
C HIS A 164 -8.68 2.14 9.18
N ASN A 165 -9.04 0.99 9.74
CA ASN A 165 -8.55 -0.32 9.33
C ASN A 165 -9.73 -1.19 8.87
N PRO A 166 -9.83 -1.53 7.57
CA PRO A 166 -10.84 -2.47 7.10
C PRO A 166 -10.40 -3.89 7.45
N TYR A 167 -11.18 -4.60 8.28
CA TYR A 167 -10.79 -5.92 8.79
C TYR A 167 -11.50 -7.11 8.13
N ASP A 168 -12.50 -6.87 7.28
CA ASP A 168 -13.24 -7.96 6.62
C ASP A 168 -12.32 -8.91 5.84
N ASN A 169 -11.28 -8.37 5.18
CA ASN A 169 -10.32 -9.18 4.42
C ASN A 169 -9.19 -9.80 5.28
N VAL A 170 -9.13 -9.54 6.60
CA VAL A 170 -8.16 -10.20 7.50
C VAL A 170 -8.44 -11.70 7.58
N HIS A 171 -9.68 -12.12 7.41
CA HIS A 171 -10.03 -13.54 7.29
C HIS A 171 -9.37 -14.20 6.08
N GLU A 172 -9.31 -13.51 4.93
CA GLU A 172 -8.62 -13.99 3.73
C GLU A 172 -7.10 -13.97 3.91
N LEU A 173 -6.57 -12.90 4.53
CA LEU A 173 -5.15 -12.81 4.89
C LEU A 173 -4.73 -13.98 5.77
N ALA A 174 -5.52 -14.32 6.80
CA ALA A 174 -5.23 -15.43 7.69
C ALA A 174 -5.21 -16.77 6.96
N ARG A 175 -6.22 -17.05 6.11
CA ARG A 175 -6.26 -18.29 5.30
C ARG A 175 -5.04 -18.41 4.40
N PHE A 176 -4.68 -17.33 3.71
CA PHE A 176 -3.52 -17.28 2.84
C PHE A 176 -2.21 -17.49 3.62
N PHE A 177 -2.00 -16.73 4.71
CA PHE A 177 -0.79 -16.78 5.52
C PHE A 177 -0.58 -18.16 6.18
N PHE A 178 -1.60 -18.68 6.86
CA PHE A 178 -1.48 -19.97 7.52
C PHE A 178 -1.35 -21.12 6.52
N GLY A 179 -2.02 -21.04 5.37
CA GLY A 179 -1.89 -22.03 4.30
C GLY A 179 -0.45 -22.15 3.79
N ARG A 180 0.18 -21.01 3.45
CA ARG A 180 1.57 -21.03 2.96
C ARG A 180 2.60 -21.35 4.05
N CYS A 181 2.39 -20.93 5.29
CA CYS A 181 3.25 -21.31 6.41
C CYS A 181 3.19 -22.82 6.65
N LEU A 182 2.00 -23.43 6.55
CA LEU A 182 1.83 -24.87 6.67
C LEU A 182 2.57 -25.63 5.56
N GLU A 183 2.40 -25.22 4.31
CA GLU A 183 3.09 -25.80 3.16
C GLU A 183 4.61 -25.73 3.31
N ALA A 184 5.13 -24.57 3.70
CA ALA A 184 6.56 -24.33 3.91
C ALA A 184 7.10 -24.89 5.25
N LYS A 185 6.24 -25.44 6.11
CA LYS A 185 6.57 -25.94 7.45
C LYS A 185 7.25 -24.87 8.33
N ILE A 186 6.74 -23.64 8.29
CA ILE A 186 7.21 -22.49 9.07
C ILE A 186 6.21 -22.20 10.19
N THR A 187 6.69 -22.07 11.43
CA THR A 187 5.85 -21.66 12.57
C THR A 187 5.34 -20.23 12.37
N PRO A 188 4.01 -20.00 12.32
CA PRO A 188 3.47 -18.66 12.11
C PRO A 188 3.41 -17.86 13.42
N TYR A 189 3.55 -16.54 13.30
CA TYR A 189 3.39 -15.58 14.39
C TYR A 189 2.53 -14.41 13.95
N VAL A 190 1.73 -13.85 14.87
CA VAL A 190 0.94 -12.63 14.64
C VAL A 190 1.59 -11.49 15.40
N VAL A 191 1.80 -10.35 14.73
CA VAL A 191 2.49 -9.19 15.29
C VAL A 191 1.55 -7.98 15.27
N THR A 192 1.23 -7.46 16.45
CA THR A 192 0.45 -6.21 16.62
C THR A 192 0.97 -5.43 17.83
N LYS A 193 0.44 -4.22 18.03
CA LYS A 193 0.63 -3.45 19.26
C LYS A 193 -0.64 -3.41 20.11
N LYS A 194 -1.49 -4.45 20.03
CA LYS A 194 -2.82 -4.51 20.68
C LYS A 194 -2.84 -4.31 22.20
N THR A 195 -1.69 -4.44 22.87
CA THR A 195 -1.60 -4.12 24.31
C THR A 195 -1.83 -2.64 24.60
N VAL A 196 -1.44 -1.76 23.68
CA VAL A 196 -1.66 -0.30 23.78
C VAL A 196 -2.69 0.18 22.76
N PHE A 197 -2.65 -0.37 21.54
CA PHE A 197 -3.57 -0.03 20.46
C PHE A 197 -4.76 -0.99 20.45
N LYS A 198 -5.70 -0.79 21.38
CA LYS A 198 -6.79 -1.73 21.68
C LYS A 198 -7.75 -2.04 20.52
N TRP A 199 -7.75 -1.22 19.46
CA TRP A 199 -8.57 -1.43 18.25
C TRP A 199 -7.98 -2.45 17.27
N GLN A 200 -6.78 -2.98 17.56
CA GLN A 200 -6.09 -4.01 16.76
C GLN A 200 -6.39 -5.42 17.24
#